data_AF-A8JYI3-F1
#
_entry.id   AF-A8JYI3-F1
#
_cell.length_a   1.000
_cell.length_b   1.000
_cell.length_c   1.000
_cell.angle_alpha   90.00
_cell.angle_beta   90.00
_cell.angle_gamma   90.00
#
_symmetry.space_group_name_H-M   'P 1'
#
loop_
_entity.id
_entity.type
_entity.pdbx_description
1 polymer ?
#
loop_
_entity_poly.entity_id
_entity_poly.type
_entity_poly.pdbx_seq_one_letter_code
_entity_poly.pdbx_strand_id
1 'polypeptide(L)'
;IGGFEDRARAFVQVQQGCDHRCTFCIIPYGRGPSRSVPIGAVVEQVQALVKAGYNEVVLSGVDITSFGPDLPGTPTLGQMVRRLLALVPELPRLRLSSLDCIEIDDDLWRLIETEPRLMPHLHLSLQAGDDMI
;
A
#
# COMPACT_ATOMS: atom_id res chain seq x y z
N ILE A 1 -15.09 -4.26 13.81
CA ILE A 1 -13.80 -4.76 13.27
C ILE A 1 -13.16 -5.55 14.40
N GLY A 2 -13.24 -6.88 14.37
CA GLY A 2 -12.69 -7.78 15.41
C GLY A 2 -11.89 -8.88 14.73
N GLY A 3 -10.66 -9.11 15.18
CA GLY A 3 -9.74 -10.09 14.57
C GLY A 3 -8.24 -9.77 14.67
N PHE A 4 -7.85 -8.67 15.33
CA PHE A 4 -6.46 -8.23 15.43
C PHE A 4 -5.92 -8.17 16.87
N GLU A 5 -6.66 -8.69 17.85
CA GLU A 5 -6.41 -8.49 19.29
C GLU A 5 -5.04 -9.02 19.78
N ASP A 6 -4.35 -9.87 19.00
CA ASP A 6 -3.01 -10.40 19.30
C ASP A 6 -1.88 -9.98 18.34
N ARG A 7 -2.14 -9.11 17.35
CA ARG A 7 -1.11 -8.74 16.37
C ARG A 7 -0.43 -7.43 16.72
N ALA A 8 0.89 -7.45 16.83
CA ALA A 8 1.71 -6.24 16.98
C ALA A 8 1.58 -5.23 15.81
N ARG A 9 0.97 -5.65 14.69
CA ARG A 9 0.81 -4.88 13.45
C ARG A 9 -0.64 -4.95 12.97
N ALA A 10 -1.17 -3.81 12.53
CA ALA A 10 -2.47 -3.74 11.88
C ALA A 10 -2.34 -3.67 10.36
N PHE A 11 -3.24 -4.33 9.65
CA PHE A 11 -3.31 -4.27 8.19
C PHE A 11 -4.41 -3.32 7.76
N VAL A 12 -4.07 -2.40 6.85
CA VAL A 12 -5.02 -1.48 6.24
C VAL A 12 -5.05 -1.78 4.76
N GLN A 13 -6.20 -2.19 4.25
CA GLN A 13 -6.37 -2.44 2.84
C GLN A 13 -6.57 -1.10 2.12
N VAL A 14 -5.66 -0.77 1.19
CA VAL A 14 -5.70 0.47 0.40
C VAL A 14 -6.08 0.23 -1.05
N GLN A 15 -5.99 -1.02 -1.50
CA GLN A 15 -6.20 -1.40 -2.90
C GLN A 15 -6.80 -2.83 -2.98
N GLN A 16 -7.68 -3.07 -3.96
CA GLN A 16 -8.23 -4.39 -4.25
C GLN A 16 -8.45 -4.58 -5.76
N GLY A 17 -8.13 -5.78 -6.26
CA GLY A 17 -8.25 -6.09 -7.69
C GLY A 17 -6.90 -5.88 -8.37
N CYS A 18 -6.82 -6.03 -9.68
CA CYS A 18 -5.61 -5.68 -10.42
C CYS A 18 -5.94 -5.58 -11.91
N ASP A 19 -5.39 -4.56 -12.57
CA ASP A 19 -5.55 -4.38 -14.02
C ASP A 19 -4.39 -5.01 -14.81
N HIS A 20 -3.32 -5.43 -14.11
CA HIS A 20 -2.23 -6.19 -14.71
C HIS A 20 -2.69 -7.55 -15.22
N ARG A 21 -2.24 -7.89 -16.43
CA ARG A 21 -2.52 -9.17 -17.09
C ARG A 21 -1.30 -10.10 -17.05
N CYS A 22 -0.83 -10.42 -15.85
CA CYS A 22 0.22 -11.42 -15.70
C CYS A 22 -0.30 -12.78 -16.20
N THR A 23 0.49 -13.49 -17.01
CA THR A 23 0.09 -14.72 -17.71
C THR A 23 -0.37 -15.85 -16.77
N PHE A 24 0.12 -15.85 -15.53
CA PHE A 24 -0.20 -16.84 -14.49
C PHE A 24 -1.31 -16.38 -13.53
N CYS A 25 -1.74 -15.11 -13.58
CA CYS A 25 -2.52 -14.50 -12.52
C CYS A 25 -4.03 -14.53 -12.81
N ILE A 26 -4.80 -15.16 -11.91
CA ILE A 26 -6.27 -15.22 -12.01
C ILE A 26 -6.98 -13.99 -11.44
N ILE A 27 -6.26 -13.09 -10.75
CA ILE A 27 -6.84 -11.96 -10.00
C ILE A 27 -7.77 -11.09 -10.84
N PRO A 28 -7.45 -10.68 -12.08
CA PRO A 28 -8.36 -9.83 -12.85
C PRO A 28 -9.76 -10.43 -13.02
N TYR A 29 -9.85 -11.76 -13.08
CA TYR A 29 -11.11 -12.49 -13.16
C TYR A 29 -11.73 -12.78 -11.79
N GLY A 30 -10.91 -13.06 -10.77
CA GLY A 30 -11.38 -13.43 -9.44
C GLY A 30 -11.77 -12.25 -8.53
N ARG A 31 -11.09 -11.11 -8.68
CA ARG A 31 -11.27 -9.91 -7.83
C ARG A 31 -11.70 -8.66 -8.61
N GLY A 32 -11.69 -8.75 -9.94
CA GLY A 32 -12.07 -7.67 -10.84
C GLY A 32 -10.97 -6.61 -11.01
N PRO A 33 -11.33 -5.45 -11.62
CA PRO A 33 -10.38 -4.38 -11.91
C PRO A 33 -9.83 -3.75 -10.62
N SER A 34 -8.72 -3.04 -10.74
CA SER A 34 -8.13 -2.29 -9.62
C SER A 34 -9.12 -1.28 -9.06
N ARG A 35 -9.26 -1.26 -7.74
CA ARG A 35 -10.08 -0.30 -6.99
C ARG A 35 -9.28 0.19 -5.80
N SER A 36 -9.20 1.50 -5.66
CA SER A 36 -8.44 2.17 -4.61
C SER A 36 -9.36 2.68 -3.52
N VAL A 37 -8.88 2.63 -2.28
CA VAL A 37 -9.58 3.24 -1.15
C VAL A 37 -9.23 4.73 -1.11
N PRO A 38 -10.22 5.65 -1.09
CA PRO A 38 -9.94 7.08 -0.97
C PRO A 38 -9.10 7.39 0.27
N ILE A 39 -8.12 8.30 0.12
CA ILE A 39 -7.16 8.60 1.17
C ILE A 39 -7.80 9.02 2.51
N GLY A 40 -8.93 9.72 2.47
CA GLY A 40 -9.65 10.12 3.70
C GLY A 40 -10.04 8.91 4.55
N ALA A 41 -10.60 7.87 3.92
CA ALA A 41 -10.96 6.63 4.61
C ALA A 41 -9.73 5.86 5.12
N VAL A 42 -8.62 5.88 4.37
CA VAL A 42 -7.34 5.29 4.82
C VAL A 42 -6.84 6.02 6.07
N VAL A 43 -6.84 7.36 6.06
CA VAL A 43 -6.39 8.18 7.20
C VAL A 43 -7.25 7.91 8.44
N GLU A 44 -8.57 7.93 8.30
CA GLU A 44 -9.50 7.63 9.42
C GLU A 44 -9.23 6.26 10.03
N GLN A 45 -9.03 5.23 9.18
CA GLN A 45 -8.74 3.88 9.64
C GLN A 45 -7.38 3.80 10.36
N VAL A 46 -6.35 4.44 9.82
CA VAL A 46 -5.00 4.45 10.42
C VAL A 46 -5.03 5.19 11.76
N GLN A 47 -5.69 6.35 11.86
CA GLN A 47 -5.86 7.08 13.12
C GLN A 47 -6.56 6.25 14.18
N ALA A 48 -7.62 5.53 13.81
CA ALA A 48 -8.32 4.63 14.72
C ALA A 48 -7.41 3.52 15.25
N LEU A 49 -6.54 2.96 14.40
CA LEU A 49 -5.56 1.94 14.78
C LEU A 49 -4.47 2.51 15.69
N VAL A 50 -3.92 3.69 15.38
CA VAL A 50 -2.94 4.32 16.27
C VAL A 50 -3.55 4.62 17.64
N LYS A 51 -4.79 5.14 17.68
CA LYS A 51 -5.53 5.37 18.93
C LYS A 51 -5.80 4.08 19.71
N ALA A 52 -5.95 2.95 19.02
CA ALA A 52 -6.09 1.64 19.63
C ALA A 52 -4.76 1.03 20.14
N GLY A 53 -3.63 1.75 19.98
CA GLY A 53 -2.32 1.35 20.49
C GLY A 53 -1.47 0.53 19.51
N TYR A 54 -1.85 0.45 18.23
CA TYR A 54 -1.01 -0.21 17.23
C TYR A 54 0.21 0.66 16.89
N ASN A 55 1.41 0.09 17.03
CA ASN A 55 2.67 0.78 16.77
C ASN A 55 3.16 0.66 15.32
N GLU A 56 2.55 -0.21 14.52
CA GLU A 56 2.92 -0.43 13.12
C GLU A 56 1.69 -0.72 12.27
N VAL A 57 1.57 -0.03 11.14
CA VAL A 57 0.55 -0.25 10.11
C VAL A 57 1.20 -0.79 8.84
N VAL A 58 0.58 -1.82 8.26
CA VAL A 58 0.96 -2.38 6.96
C VAL A 58 -0.10 -1.99 5.93
N LEU A 59 0.29 -1.24 4.90
CA LEU A 59 -0.59 -0.99 3.75
C LEU A 59 -0.64 -2.25 2.89
N SER A 60 -1.86 -2.69 2.64
CA SER A 60 -2.15 -3.97 1.99
C SER A 60 -3.05 -3.82 0.78
N GLY A 61 -2.87 -4.73 -0.17
CA GLY A 61 -3.65 -4.82 -1.39
C GLY A 61 -3.24 -6.04 -2.18
N VAL A 62 -3.77 -6.16 -3.40
CA VAL A 62 -3.24 -7.17 -4.34
C VAL A 62 -1.93 -6.67 -4.91
N ASP A 63 -1.97 -5.45 -5.42
CA ASP A 63 -0.84 -4.71 -5.95
C ASP A 63 -1.06 -3.25 -5.56
N ILE A 64 -0.28 -2.77 -4.58
CA ILE A 64 -0.52 -1.43 -4.02
C ILE A 64 0.09 -0.32 -4.87
N THR A 65 0.98 -0.62 -5.83
CA THR A 65 1.48 0.39 -6.78
C THR A 65 0.41 0.79 -7.80
N SER A 66 -0.53 -0.11 -8.09
CA SER A 66 -1.77 0.16 -8.85
C SER A 66 -2.77 1.09 -8.13
N PHE A 67 -2.39 1.75 -7.03
CA PHE A 67 -3.24 2.69 -6.30
C PHE A 67 -3.44 3.99 -7.08
N GLY A 68 -4.70 4.42 -7.19
CA GLY A 68 -5.09 5.78 -7.55
C GLY A 68 -5.62 6.05 -8.96
N PRO A 69 -5.39 5.26 -10.03
CA PRO A 69 -5.94 5.53 -11.36
C PRO A 69 -7.46 5.70 -11.40
N ASP A 70 -8.19 5.07 -10.48
CA ASP A 70 -9.65 5.15 -10.34
C ASP A 70 -10.14 6.32 -9.47
N LEU A 71 -9.24 7.11 -8.88
CA LEU A 71 -9.56 8.22 -7.99
C LEU A 71 -9.43 9.59 -8.69
N PRO A 72 -10.20 10.61 -8.27
CA PRO A 72 -10.06 11.97 -8.78
C PRO A 72 -8.64 12.52 -8.63
N GLY A 73 -8.08 13.03 -9.73
CA GLY A 73 -6.71 13.55 -9.76
C GLY A 73 -5.62 12.48 -9.78
N THR A 74 -5.98 11.19 -9.92
CA THR A 74 -5.09 10.05 -10.18
C THR A 74 -3.80 10.06 -9.34
N PRO A 75 -3.91 10.13 -8.00
CA PRO A 75 -2.73 10.22 -7.13
C PRO A 75 -1.89 8.94 -7.19
N THR A 76 -0.56 9.05 -7.18
CA THR A 76 0.32 7.89 -7.09
C THR A 76 0.34 7.29 -5.68
N LEU A 77 0.86 6.07 -5.54
CA LEU A 77 1.11 5.45 -4.24
C LEU A 77 2.02 6.33 -3.36
N GLY A 78 3.14 6.83 -3.90
CA GLY A 78 4.05 7.72 -3.18
C GLY A 78 3.37 8.99 -2.67
N GLN A 79 2.53 9.61 -3.49
CA GLN A 79 1.73 10.77 -3.06
C GLN A 79 0.74 10.43 -1.95
N MET A 80 0.09 9.28 -2.03
CA MET A 80 -0.82 8.81 -0.99
C MET A 80 -0.10 8.56 0.33
N VAL A 81 1.04 7.85 0.29
CA VAL A 81 1.86 7.55 1.48
C VAL A 81 2.36 8.83 2.13
N ARG A 82 2.88 9.78 1.33
CA ARG A 82 3.35 11.09 1.82
C ARG A 82 2.25 11.86 2.53
N ARG A 83 1.04 11.89 1.95
CA ARG A 83 -0.13 12.55 2.55
C ARG A 83 -0.61 11.84 3.81
N LEU A 84 -0.65 10.50 3.82
CA LEU A 84 -1.02 9.72 5.00
C LEU A 84 -0.09 10.03 6.18
N LEU A 85 1.22 10.01 5.94
CA LEU A 85 2.22 10.30 6.95
C LEU A 85 2.20 11.74 7.46
N ALA A 86 1.75 12.69 6.64
CA ALA A 86 1.55 14.08 7.05
C ALA A 86 0.26 14.26 7.87
N LEU A 87 -0.80 13.51 7.55
CA LEU A 87 -2.10 13.59 8.22
C LEU A 87 -2.19 12.74 9.50
N VAL A 88 -1.28 11.78 9.66
CA VAL A 88 -1.16 10.91 10.85
C VAL A 88 0.26 10.98 11.41
N PRO A 89 0.69 12.14 11.95
CA PRO A 89 2.03 12.31 12.50
C PRO A 89 2.35 11.33 13.64
N GLU A 90 1.34 10.88 14.37
CA GLU A 90 1.43 9.94 15.48
C GLU A 90 1.74 8.49 15.06
N LEU A 91 1.63 8.15 13.76
CA LEU A 91 1.92 6.80 13.28
C LEU A 91 3.43 6.51 13.43
N PRO A 92 3.84 5.54 14.28
CA PRO A 92 5.26 5.33 14.54
C PRO A 92 5.98 4.61 13.39
N ARG A 93 5.30 3.64 12.76
CA ARG A 93 5.88 2.78 11.72
C ARG A 93 4.86 2.47 10.63
N LEU A 94 5.27 2.62 9.39
CA LEU A 94 4.54 2.26 8.20
C LEU A 94 5.32 1.22 7.42
N ARG A 95 4.64 0.18 6.94
CA ARG A 95 5.21 -0.84 6.06
C ARG A 95 4.37 -1.00 4.81
N LEU A 96 5.03 -1.25 3.69
CA LEU A 96 4.40 -1.53 2.41
C LEU A 96 4.43 -3.03 2.14
N SER A 97 3.35 -3.54 1.56
CA SER A 97 3.26 -4.92 1.09
C SER A 97 3.43 -4.99 -0.43
N SER A 98 2.66 -5.80 -1.15
CA SER A 98 2.83 -6.20 -2.55
C SER A 98 3.07 -5.03 -3.52
N LEU A 99 4.35 -4.73 -3.80
CA LEU A 99 4.78 -3.70 -4.74
C LEU A 99 5.18 -4.36 -6.07
N ASP A 100 4.76 -3.77 -7.19
CA ASP A 100 5.41 -3.97 -8.49
C ASP A 100 6.66 -3.08 -8.56
N CYS A 101 7.82 -3.68 -8.87
CA CYS A 101 9.08 -2.95 -8.92
C CYS A 101 9.16 -1.94 -10.07
N ILE A 102 8.37 -2.14 -11.13
CA ILE A 102 8.37 -1.26 -12.32
C ILE A 102 7.58 0.02 -12.04
N GLU A 103 6.61 -0.02 -11.12
CA GLU A 103 5.67 1.07 -10.87
C GLU A 103 6.05 1.97 -9.68
N ILE A 104 7.25 1.80 -9.11
CA ILE A 104 7.70 2.63 -7.99
C ILE A 104 7.92 4.07 -8.48
N ASP A 105 7.07 4.99 -8.03
CA ASP A 105 7.13 6.41 -8.39
C ASP A 105 8.18 7.20 -7.59
N ASP A 106 8.59 8.37 -8.10
CA ASP A 106 9.63 9.22 -7.50
C ASP A 106 9.31 9.67 -6.07
N ASP A 107 8.03 9.92 -5.76
CA ASP A 107 7.64 10.28 -4.39
C ASP A 107 7.84 9.07 -3.47
N LEU A 108 7.58 7.85 -3.94
CA LEU A 108 7.83 6.64 -3.17
C LEU A 108 9.33 6.38 -2.96
N TRP A 109 10.15 6.57 -3.99
CA TRP A 109 11.61 6.49 -3.87
C TRP A 109 12.13 7.47 -2.82
N ARG A 110 11.69 8.73 -2.87
CA ARG A 110 12.08 9.74 -1.89
C ARG A 110 11.68 9.36 -0.47
N LEU A 111 10.48 8.80 -0.29
CA LEU A 111 10.02 8.32 1.01
C LEU A 111 10.89 7.15 1.51
N ILE A 112 11.23 6.19 0.66
CA ILE A 112 12.11 5.06 1.03
C ILE A 112 13.48 5.57 1.50
N GLU A 113 14.01 6.61 0.87
CA GLU A 113 15.30 7.19 1.21
C GLU A 113 15.25 8.05 2.49
N THR A 114 14.18 8.81 2.71
CA THR A 114 14.21 9.94 3.66
C THR A 114 13.23 9.83 4.83
N GLU A 115 12.19 9.00 4.75
CA GLU A 115 11.16 8.92 5.78
C GLU A 115 11.48 7.83 6.83
N PRO A 116 11.87 8.20 8.06
CA PRO A 116 12.27 7.23 9.08
C PRO A 116 11.12 6.34 9.57
N ARG A 117 9.86 6.77 9.43
CA ARG A 117 8.69 5.95 9.78
C ARG A 117 8.41 4.87 8.73
N LEU A 118 8.90 5.02 7.51
CA LEU A 118 8.77 4.02 6.47
C LEU A 118 9.82 2.93 6.71
N MET A 119 9.36 1.71 7.00
CA MET A 119 10.26 0.62 7.36
C MET A 119 11.10 0.18 6.16
N PRO A 120 12.41 -0.10 6.35
CA PRO A 120 13.33 -0.52 5.27
C PRO A 120 13.05 -1.96 4.85
N HIS A 121 11.90 -2.16 4.21
CA HIS A 121 11.38 -3.45 3.80
C HIS A 121 10.49 -3.25 2.58
N LEU A 122 10.84 -3.93 1.50
CA LEU A 122 10.09 -3.93 0.26
C LEU A 122 9.65 -5.35 -0.05
N HIS A 123 8.33 -5.56 -0.13
CA HIS A 123 7.76 -6.81 -0.62
C HIS A 123 7.56 -6.69 -2.13
N LEU A 124 8.63 -6.94 -2.87
CA LEU A 124 8.70 -6.76 -4.32
C LEU A 124 8.28 -8.04 -5.05
N SER A 125 7.48 -7.88 -6.09
CA SER A 125 7.05 -8.98 -6.96
C SER A 125 7.78 -8.92 -8.30
N LEU A 126 8.94 -9.58 -8.40
CA LEU A 126 9.78 -9.58 -9.62
C LEU A 126 9.25 -10.47 -10.75
N GLN A 127 8.48 -11.51 -10.40
CA GLN A 127 7.97 -12.57 -11.30
C GLN A 127 9.06 -13.47 -11.91
N ALA A 128 10.01 -12.90 -12.64
CA ALA A 128 11.13 -13.59 -13.28
C ALA A 128 12.41 -12.73 -13.27
N GLY A 129 13.55 -13.37 -13.54
CA GLY A 129 14.85 -12.70 -13.66
C GLY A 129 15.58 -13.05 -14.96
N ASP A 130 14.83 -13.49 -15.97
CA ASP A 130 15.32 -13.87 -17.30
C ASP A 130 14.63 -12.97 -18.32
N ASP A 131 15.39 -12.29 -19.17
CA ASP A 131 14.89 -11.32 -20.16
C ASP A 131 13.92 -11.95 -21.17
N MET A 132 13.95 -13.28 -21.33
CA MET A 132 13.08 -14.02 -22.26
C MET A 132 11.75 -14.44 -21.65
N ILE A 133 11.52 -14.18 -20.36
CA ILE A 133 10.27 -14.46 -19.62
C ILE A 133 9.48 -13.17 -19.40
#